data_AF-A0A9D5UNU6-F1
#
_entry.id   AF-A0A9D5UNU6-F1
#
_cell.length_a   1.000
_cell.length_b   1.000
_cell.length_c   1.000
_cell.angle_alpha   90.00
_cell.angle_beta   90.00
_cell.angle_gamma   90.00
#
_symmetry.space_group_name_H-M   'P 1'
#
loop_
_entity.id
_entity.type
_entity.pdbx_description
1 polymer ?
#
loop_
_entity_poly.entity_id
_entity_poly.type
_entity_poly.pdbx_seq_one_letter_code
_entity_poly.pdbx_strand_id
1 'polypeptide(L)'
;MVRKLSKSHNFVAYALLAFPVIALLIYFLELRIQARFIPRVEVALQTQQFHLNGLDNAVMKHAEYLWNTPSLQEQIKTSRAKVFLPAFYVDKFEVSQQNYRRFLSWLALQDYKRYSFSHPTEPLSYIYKNPHAKHKILGRFEISASGINFYAAYAYCQATGGSLPSIEQWMAVAAGTEGRSYPWGEDFIGDPWRYSDPLLNLAAPISNRKAAATPQGVFDIANGLSEWTLNMTDDGRFIQKGGNNYNRPFMLQALNFIERPAPAEFSSKYNGFRCVYKASPNSKNPPNKQIKFTWEEQVTAILIPAGNYVQGAPENSYVPKLIAYSDRSNPNTLRSFLLVPLTNSPTAPLAFSKYEISRLEYRQFLRDPLARMGFYANKKQPKGHSYLPDNWDSQTSNISLPVVGVDWWSAYAYAKWAGGRLPSEDEWLQAFSGDAKRPYSWGNTYMPGFAHVRDRQAQIFPESPIPSKSEVKDTTPAGIVSLGGNVSEWTNSVTFYDNGINIIVKGGNYKIPGDLGTHYSYNAKVPPNHRSDVIGIRVVF
;
A
#
# COMPACT_ATOMS: atom_id res chain seq x y z
N MET A 1 -61.96 19.65 70.49
CA MET A 1 -61.12 20.60 69.73
C MET A 1 -59.64 20.41 70.05
N VAL A 2 -59.08 19.19 69.89
CA VAL A 2 -57.64 18.90 69.85
C VAL A 2 -57.50 17.56 69.12
N ARG A 3 -57.02 17.56 67.87
CA ARG A 3 -56.42 16.42 67.12
C ARG A 3 -56.51 16.73 65.61
N LYS A 4 -55.64 17.60 65.10
CA LYS A 4 -55.29 17.65 63.66
C LYS A 4 -54.10 18.58 63.35
N LEU A 5 -53.00 18.47 64.09
CA LEU A 5 -51.74 19.16 63.75
C LEU A 5 -50.55 18.27 64.12
N SER A 6 -50.22 17.26 63.29
CA SER A 6 -48.93 16.57 63.40
C SER A 6 -48.43 15.88 62.12
N LYS A 7 -48.88 16.29 60.92
CA LYS A 7 -48.39 15.71 59.66
C LYS A 7 -47.71 16.71 58.70
N SER A 8 -47.82 18.02 58.92
CA SER A 8 -47.22 19.04 58.05
C SER A 8 -45.77 19.42 58.40
N HIS A 9 -45.29 19.12 59.61
CA HIS A 9 -43.95 19.53 60.04
C HIS A 9 -42.83 18.62 59.50
N ASN A 10 -43.13 17.36 59.15
CA ASN A 10 -42.11 16.46 58.59
C ASN A 10 -41.81 16.76 57.12
N PHE A 11 -42.80 17.15 56.31
CA PHE A 11 -42.60 17.36 54.87
C PHE A 11 -41.72 18.58 54.56
N VAL A 12 -41.89 19.65 55.34
CA VAL A 12 -41.06 20.87 55.23
C VAL A 12 -39.64 20.61 55.75
N ALA A 13 -39.48 19.80 56.80
CA ALA A 13 -38.17 19.38 57.30
C ALA A 13 -37.40 18.49 56.30
N TYR A 14 -38.06 17.55 55.60
CA TYR A 14 -37.43 16.75 54.55
C TYR A 14 -37.05 17.58 53.31
N ALA A 15 -37.87 18.56 52.91
CA ALA A 15 -37.54 19.46 51.82
C ALA A 15 -36.38 20.41 52.16
N LEU A 16 -36.31 20.91 53.40
CA LEU A 16 -35.24 21.77 53.90
C LEU A 16 -33.91 21.03 54.12
N LEU A 17 -33.93 19.71 54.36
CA LEU A 17 -32.73 18.86 54.44
C LEU A 17 -32.30 18.31 53.07
N ALA A 18 -33.23 18.05 52.15
CA ALA A 18 -32.91 17.53 50.82
C ALA A 18 -32.27 18.58 49.90
N PHE A 19 -32.70 19.85 49.98
CA PHE A 19 -32.17 20.92 49.12
C PHE A 19 -30.67 21.18 49.31
N PRO A 20 -30.12 21.32 50.53
CA PRO A 20 -28.67 21.47 50.72
C PRO A 20 -27.89 20.20 50.34
N VAL A 21 -28.47 19.00 50.48
CA VAL A 21 -27.86 17.74 50.03
C VAL A 21 -27.81 17.63 48.51
N ILE A 22 -28.88 18.04 47.82
CA ILE A 22 -28.95 18.08 46.35
C ILE A 22 -28.03 19.18 45.81
N ALA A 23 -28.00 20.36 46.43
CA ALA A 23 -27.07 21.43 46.07
C ALA A 23 -25.61 21.03 46.34
N LEU A 24 -25.31 20.33 47.43
CA LEU A 24 -23.99 19.71 47.65
C LEU A 24 -23.68 18.70 46.56
N LEU A 25 -24.61 17.81 46.23
CA LEU A 25 -24.43 16.79 45.19
C LEU A 25 -24.18 17.41 43.82
N ILE A 26 -24.92 18.46 43.45
CA ILE A 26 -24.74 19.23 42.20
C ILE A 26 -23.40 19.96 42.23
N TYR A 27 -23.04 20.62 43.34
CA TYR A 27 -21.74 21.29 43.51
C TYR A 27 -20.56 20.30 43.45
N PHE A 28 -20.69 19.12 44.06
CA PHE A 28 -19.74 18.02 43.92
C PHE A 28 -19.72 17.43 42.51
N LEU A 29 -20.86 17.43 41.80
CA LEU A 29 -20.94 17.03 40.39
C LEU A 29 -20.22 18.04 39.49
N GLU A 30 -20.42 19.34 39.71
CA GLU A 30 -19.77 20.43 38.97
C GLU A 30 -18.27 20.51 39.24
N LEU A 31 -17.83 20.38 40.51
CA LEU A 31 -16.42 20.22 40.86
C LEU A 31 -15.79 18.96 40.22
N ARG A 32 -16.56 17.86 40.12
CA ARG A 32 -16.11 16.64 39.43
C ARG A 32 -16.02 16.82 37.92
N ILE A 33 -16.88 17.63 37.31
CA ILE A 33 -16.82 17.94 35.88
C ILE A 33 -15.61 18.84 35.58
N GLN A 34 -15.31 19.82 36.45
CA GLN A 34 -14.14 20.70 36.30
C GLN A 34 -12.80 19.98 36.57
N ALA A 35 -12.77 18.96 37.43
CA ALA A 35 -11.56 18.18 37.72
C ALA A 35 -11.16 17.17 36.61
N ARG A 36 -11.98 16.97 35.58
CA ARG A 36 -11.77 15.95 34.51
C ARG A 36 -11.34 16.56 33.18
N PHE A 37 -10.52 17.62 33.20
CA PHE A 37 -10.07 18.24 31.96
C PHE A 37 -8.95 17.43 31.30
N ILE A 38 -9.34 16.58 30.35
CA ILE A 38 -8.42 15.91 29.43
C ILE A 38 -8.52 16.66 28.08
N PRO A 39 -7.46 17.32 27.60
CA PRO A 39 -7.46 17.97 26.29
C PRO A 39 -7.81 16.96 25.19
N ARG A 40 -8.76 17.30 24.32
CA ARG A 40 -9.26 16.41 23.26
C ARG A 40 -8.95 16.97 21.88
N VAL A 41 -8.77 16.06 20.94
CA VAL A 41 -8.61 16.35 19.52
C VAL A 41 -9.66 15.55 18.76
N GLU A 42 -10.45 16.24 17.94
CA GLU A 42 -11.39 15.58 17.03
C GLU A 42 -10.63 14.92 15.88
N VAL A 43 -10.96 13.67 15.63
CA VAL A 43 -10.44 12.91 14.50
C VAL A 43 -11.56 12.82 13.46
N ALA A 44 -11.30 13.37 12.28
CA ALA A 44 -12.26 13.31 11.18
C ALA A 44 -12.62 11.85 10.87
N LEU A 45 -13.92 11.61 10.69
CA LEU A 45 -14.42 10.34 10.18
C LEU A 45 -13.95 10.16 8.74
N GLN A 46 -13.58 8.93 8.37
CA GLN A 46 -13.31 8.60 6.98
C GLN A 46 -14.58 8.80 6.16
N THR A 47 -14.62 9.88 5.37
CA THR A 47 -15.75 10.20 4.49
C THR A 47 -15.58 9.62 3.08
N GLN A 48 -14.37 9.21 2.71
CA GLN A 48 -14.09 8.59 1.42
C GLN A 48 -14.15 7.08 1.52
N GLN A 49 -15.08 6.48 0.78
CA GLN A 49 -14.95 5.09 0.35
C GLN A 49 -13.65 4.97 -0.43
N PHE A 50 -12.73 4.17 0.09
CA PHE A 50 -11.47 3.93 -0.56
C PHE A 50 -11.69 3.02 -1.76
N HIS A 51 -11.58 3.58 -2.97
CA HIS A 51 -11.67 2.82 -4.20
C HIS A 51 -10.28 2.32 -4.58
N LEU A 52 -10.00 1.05 -4.30
CA LEU A 52 -8.84 0.36 -4.85
C LEU A 52 -8.97 0.36 -6.37
N ASN A 53 -8.00 0.95 -7.07
CA ASN A 53 -7.93 0.85 -8.52
C ASN A 53 -7.51 -0.58 -8.95
N GLY A 54 -7.44 -0.83 -10.26
CA GLY A 54 -7.07 -2.15 -10.77
C GLY A 54 -5.68 -2.61 -10.29
N LEU A 55 -4.70 -1.69 -10.22
CA LEU A 55 -3.36 -1.97 -9.70
C LEU A 55 -3.43 -2.38 -8.22
N ASP A 56 -4.10 -1.58 -7.39
CA ASP A 56 -4.27 -1.80 -5.96
C ASP A 56 -4.93 -3.15 -5.66
N ASN A 57 -6.03 -3.48 -6.34
CA ASN A 57 -6.69 -4.78 -6.21
C ASN A 57 -5.78 -5.95 -6.59
N ALA A 58 -5.01 -5.78 -7.66
CA ALA A 58 -4.11 -6.80 -8.15
C ALA A 58 -2.93 -7.01 -7.19
N VAL A 59 -2.36 -5.94 -6.62
CA VAL A 59 -1.33 -6.04 -5.58
C VAL A 59 -1.87 -6.68 -4.32
N MET A 60 -3.05 -6.26 -3.86
CA MET A 60 -3.70 -6.82 -2.65
C MET A 60 -3.98 -8.31 -2.75
N LYS A 61 -4.46 -8.78 -3.90
CA LYS A 61 -4.77 -10.20 -4.12
C LYS A 61 -3.50 -11.07 -4.21
N HIS A 62 -2.35 -10.47 -4.50
CA HIS A 62 -1.10 -11.17 -4.78
C HIS A 62 0.08 -10.67 -3.94
N ALA A 63 -0.21 -10.01 -2.81
CA ALA A 63 0.78 -9.32 -2.00
C ALA A 63 1.93 -10.25 -1.58
N GLU A 64 1.63 -11.48 -1.18
CA GLU A 64 2.61 -12.49 -0.77
C GLU A 64 3.67 -12.79 -1.85
N TYR A 65 3.27 -12.84 -3.13
CA TYR A 65 4.19 -13.05 -4.25
C TYR A 65 4.99 -11.78 -4.57
N LEU A 66 4.30 -10.64 -4.60
CA LEU A 66 4.88 -9.34 -4.95
C LEU A 66 5.89 -8.86 -3.92
N TRP A 67 5.65 -9.18 -2.65
CA TRP A 67 6.52 -8.84 -1.55
C TRP A 67 7.97 -9.28 -1.76
N ASN A 68 8.13 -10.45 -2.38
CA ASN A 68 9.42 -11.09 -2.58
C ASN A 68 10.02 -10.83 -3.97
N THR A 69 9.43 -9.95 -4.79
CA THR A 69 9.89 -9.66 -6.16
C THR A 69 10.83 -8.43 -6.16
N PRO A 70 12.16 -8.57 -6.33
CA PRO A 70 13.09 -7.45 -6.17
C PRO A 70 12.89 -6.31 -7.17
N SER A 71 12.55 -6.62 -8.43
CA SER A 71 12.30 -5.61 -9.47
C SER A 71 11.10 -4.72 -9.13
N LEU A 72 10.05 -5.31 -8.58
CA LEU A 72 8.90 -4.56 -8.08
C LEU A 72 9.32 -3.60 -6.94
N GLN A 73 10.18 -4.06 -6.03
CA GLN A 73 10.62 -3.26 -4.88
C GLN A 73 11.37 -2.00 -5.30
N GLU A 74 12.23 -2.08 -6.31
CA GLU A 74 12.95 -0.91 -6.84
C GLU A 74 12.00 0.02 -7.62
N GLN A 75 11.11 -0.54 -8.43
CA GLN A 75 10.16 0.26 -9.21
C GLN A 75 9.11 0.98 -8.34
N ILE A 76 8.69 0.39 -7.21
CA ILE A 76 7.77 1.02 -6.26
C ILE A 76 8.41 2.21 -5.53
N LYS A 77 9.71 2.13 -5.24
CA LYS A 77 10.46 3.27 -4.68
C LYS A 77 10.70 4.37 -5.71
N THR A 78 10.61 4.04 -7.00
CA THR A 78 10.79 5.01 -8.08
C THR A 78 9.61 5.97 -8.08
N SER A 79 9.89 7.24 -7.79
CA SER A 79 8.86 8.28 -7.81
C SER A 79 8.24 8.38 -9.19
N ARG A 80 6.92 8.63 -9.24
CA ARG A 80 6.21 8.88 -10.51
C ARG A 80 6.93 10.01 -11.25
N ALA A 81 7.48 9.70 -12.42
CA ALA A 81 8.23 10.64 -13.24
C ALA A 81 7.52 10.83 -14.57
N LYS A 82 7.66 12.00 -15.17
CA LYS A 82 7.24 12.25 -16.55
C LYS A 82 8.47 12.23 -17.43
N VAL A 83 8.49 11.34 -18.41
CA VAL A 83 9.56 11.24 -19.42
C VAL A 83 9.03 11.78 -20.73
N PHE A 84 9.72 12.77 -21.28
CA PHE A 84 9.40 13.28 -22.61
C PHE A 84 9.88 12.30 -23.67
N LEU A 85 9.00 11.91 -24.59
CA LEU A 85 9.35 11.12 -25.77
C LEU A 85 8.98 11.89 -27.04
N PRO A 86 9.85 11.89 -28.07
CA PRO A 86 9.48 12.38 -29.40
C PRO A 86 8.40 11.47 -30.00
N ALA A 87 7.68 11.96 -31.01
CA ALA A 87 6.70 11.15 -31.70
C ALA A 87 7.35 9.93 -32.38
N PHE A 88 6.69 8.79 -32.32
CA PHE A 88 7.13 7.56 -32.98
C PHE A 88 5.93 6.73 -33.45
N TYR A 89 6.14 5.86 -34.41
CA TYR A 89 5.16 4.84 -34.79
C TYR A 89 5.48 3.53 -34.09
N VAL A 90 4.47 2.76 -33.71
CA VAL A 90 4.59 1.41 -33.14
C VAL A 90 3.74 0.44 -33.95
N ASP A 91 4.18 -0.80 -34.11
CA ASP A 91 3.33 -1.82 -34.72
C ASP A 91 1.99 -1.94 -33.99
N LYS A 92 0.91 -1.99 -34.78
CA LYS A 92 -0.45 -2.16 -34.26
C LYS A 92 -0.62 -3.49 -33.50
N PHE A 93 0.09 -4.53 -33.94
CA PHE A 93 0.06 -5.88 -33.40
C PHE A 93 1.48 -6.39 -33.18
N GLU A 94 1.65 -7.47 -32.42
CA GLU A 94 2.91 -8.21 -32.38
C GLU A 94 3.29 -8.74 -33.77
N VAL A 95 4.58 -8.94 -34.03
CA VAL A 95 5.06 -9.46 -35.31
C VAL A 95 4.48 -10.86 -35.55
N SER A 96 3.82 -11.05 -36.70
CA SER A 96 3.20 -12.34 -37.06
C SER A 96 4.22 -13.38 -37.52
N GLN A 97 3.85 -14.66 -37.41
CA GLN A 97 4.65 -15.77 -37.94
C GLN A 97 4.87 -15.65 -39.46
N GLN A 98 3.88 -15.15 -40.20
CA GLN A 98 4.02 -14.92 -41.64
C GLN A 98 5.11 -13.91 -41.94
N ASN A 99 5.09 -12.79 -41.22
CA ASN A 99 6.03 -11.70 -41.46
C ASN A 99 7.44 -12.10 -41.05
N TYR A 100 7.59 -12.80 -39.93
CA TYR A 100 8.88 -13.33 -39.52
C TYR A 100 9.42 -14.40 -40.49
N ARG A 101 8.56 -15.27 -41.03
CA ARG A 101 8.95 -16.24 -42.07
C ARG A 101 9.43 -15.54 -43.34
N ARG A 102 8.71 -14.51 -43.80
CA ARG A 102 9.11 -13.72 -44.98
C ARG A 102 10.45 -13.03 -44.77
N PHE A 103 10.69 -12.47 -43.58
CA PHE A 103 12.00 -11.93 -43.20
C PHE A 103 13.11 -12.98 -43.34
N LEU A 104 12.92 -14.20 -42.80
CA LEU A 104 13.94 -15.25 -42.92
C LEU A 104 14.18 -15.68 -44.37
N SER A 105 13.13 -15.80 -45.19
CA SER A 105 13.25 -16.11 -46.61
C SER A 105 13.97 -14.99 -47.37
N TRP A 106 13.64 -13.74 -47.09
CA TRP A 106 14.31 -12.59 -47.68
C TRP A 106 15.77 -12.52 -47.26
N LEU A 107 16.07 -12.69 -45.97
CA LEU A 107 17.43 -12.62 -45.42
C LEU A 107 18.35 -13.71 -45.98
N ALA A 108 17.81 -14.90 -46.24
CA ALA A 108 18.56 -15.98 -46.89
C ALA A 108 19.02 -15.64 -48.31
N LEU A 109 18.40 -14.65 -48.97
CA LEU A 109 18.82 -14.14 -50.28
C LEU A 109 19.83 -12.98 -50.17
N GLN A 110 20.14 -12.51 -48.97
CA GLN A 110 20.99 -11.33 -48.72
C GLN A 110 22.41 -11.71 -48.28
N ASP A 111 23.01 -12.77 -48.81
CA ASP A 111 24.26 -13.45 -48.37
C ASP A 111 25.32 -12.58 -47.64
N TYR A 112 25.56 -11.35 -48.11
CA TYR A 112 26.57 -10.41 -47.59
C TYR A 112 26.02 -9.27 -46.71
N LYS A 113 24.71 -8.97 -46.75
CA LYS A 113 24.07 -7.88 -45.97
C LYS A 113 23.48 -8.34 -44.64
N ARG A 114 23.59 -9.63 -44.30
CA ARG A 114 23.05 -10.16 -43.03
C ARG A 114 23.55 -9.36 -41.82
N TYR A 115 24.83 -9.05 -41.79
CA TYR A 115 25.47 -8.30 -40.70
C TYR A 115 25.04 -6.84 -40.61
N SER A 116 24.40 -6.27 -41.65
CA SER A 116 23.89 -4.89 -41.63
C SER A 116 22.71 -4.72 -40.66
N PHE A 117 22.12 -5.81 -40.18
CA PHE A 117 20.98 -5.80 -39.27
C PHE A 117 21.31 -6.42 -37.90
N SER A 118 22.50 -6.99 -37.73
CA SER A 118 22.93 -7.65 -36.50
C SER A 118 23.11 -6.67 -35.35
N HIS A 119 22.83 -7.12 -34.14
CA HIS A 119 23.21 -6.37 -32.94
C HIS A 119 24.75 -6.37 -32.79
N PRO A 120 25.40 -5.31 -32.29
CA PRO A 120 26.86 -5.27 -32.14
C PRO A 120 27.47 -6.38 -31.28
N THR A 121 26.70 -6.94 -30.35
CA THR A 121 27.14 -8.05 -29.48
C THR A 121 26.78 -9.44 -30.03
N GLU A 122 26.17 -9.51 -31.22
CA GLU A 122 25.75 -10.77 -31.83
C GLU A 122 26.98 -11.61 -32.24
N PRO A 123 27.06 -12.89 -31.87
CA PRO A 123 28.14 -13.76 -32.31
C PRO A 123 28.16 -13.91 -33.83
N LEU A 124 29.35 -13.87 -34.46
CA LEU A 124 29.49 -14.05 -35.92
C LEU A 124 28.94 -15.39 -36.44
N SER A 125 28.95 -16.42 -35.59
CA SER A 125 28.40 -17.75 -35.89
C SER A 125 26.88 -17.85 -35.73
N TYR A 126 26.22 -16.75 -35.32
CA TYR A 126 24.80 -16.76 -35.03
C TYR A 126 23.96 -16.94 -36.30
N ILE A 127 22.99 -17.86 -36.21
CA ILE A 127 22.08 -18.15 -37.31
C ILE A 127 20.66 -17.90 -36.82
N TYR A 128 20.02 -16.89 -37.42
CA TYR A 128 18.59 -16.68 -37.25
C TYR A 128 17.82 -17.92 -37.68
N LYS A 129 17.13 -18.54 -36.74
CA LYS A 129 16.27 -19.69 -36.98
C LYS A 129 14.82 -19.28 -36.80
N ASN A 130 13.95 -20.00 -37.48
CA ASN A 130 12.57 -20.12 -37.01
C ASN A 130 12.58 -21.25 -35.95
N PRO A 131 12.33 -20.96 -34.66
CA PRO A 131 12.29 -21.99 -33.60
C PRO A 131 11.26 -23.09 -33.91
N HIS A 132 10.29 -22.78 -34.77
CA HIS A 132 9.24 -23.68 -35.20
C HIS A 132 9.50 -24.29 -36.59
N ALA A 133 10.72 -24.21 -37.16
CA ALA A 133 11.04 -24.80 -38.47
C ALA A 133 10.75 -26.31 -38.56
N LYS A 134 10.84 -27.04 -37.45
CA LYS A 134 10.53 -28.48 -37.35
C LYS A 134 9.10 -28.77 -36.87
N HIS A 135 8.43 -27.78 -36.28
CA HIS A 135 7.06 -27.87 -35.82
C HIS A 135 6.17 -27.39 -36.97
N LYS A 136 5.56 -28.33 -37.71
CA LYS A 136 4.54 -28.04 -38.73
C LYS A 136 3.29 -27.40 -38.08
N ILE A 137 3.39 -26.19 -37.53
CA ILE A 137 2.28 -25.48 -36.89
C ILE A 137 1.36 -24.92 -38.00
N LEU A 138 0.49 -25.80 -38.50
CA LEU A 138 -0.92 -25.59 -38.87
C LEU A 138 -1.30 -24.46 -39.85
N GLY A 139 -0.38 -23.88 -40.62
CA GLY A 139 -0.75 -22.90 -41.67
C GLY A 139 -1.46 -21.63 -41.14
N ARG A 140 -1.32 -21.32 -39.84
CA ARG A 140 -1.90 -20.11 -39.23
C ARG A 140 -0.88 -18.97 -39.26
N PHE A 141 -0.89 -18.24 -40.36
CA PHE A 141 0.00 -17.12 -40.63
C PHE A 141 -0.25 -15.87 -39.77
N GLU A 142 -1.44 -15.77 -39.19
CA GLU A 142 -1.95 -14.58 -38.46
C GLU A 142 -1.76 -14.66 -36.94
N ILE A 143 -0.91 -15.56 -36.43
CA ILE A 143 -0.58 -15.63 -35.00
C ILE A 143 0.79 -15.00 -34.74
N SER A 144 1.02 -14.54 -33.51
CA SER A 144 2.28 -13.91 -33.11
C SER A 144 3.48 -14.85 -33.23
N ALA A 145 4.62 -14.31 -33.63
CA ALA A 145 5.89 -15.00 -33.70
C ALA A 145 6.49 -15.16 -32.30
N SER A 146 6.38 -16.38 -31.75
CA SER A 146 6.93 -16.76 -30.45
C SER A 146 8.27 -17.50 -30.57
N GLY A 147 8.98 -17.69 -29.45
CA GLY A 147 10.25 -18.42 -29.44
C GLY A 147 11.41 -17.59 -29.98
N ILE A 148 11.20 -16.30 -30.21
CA ILE A 148 12.20 -15.42 -30.82
C ILE A 148 13.08 -14.87 -29.71
N ASN A 149 14.40 -14.96 -29.88
CA ASN A 149 15.35 -14.36 -28.95
C ASN A 149 15.68 -12.91 -29.35
N PHE A 150 16.46 -12.23 -28.52
CA PHE A 150 16.72 -10.80 -28.69
C PHE A 150 17.40 -10.49 -30.03
N TYR A 151 18.45 -11.21 -30.39
CA TYR A 151 19.19 -10.97 -31.65
C TYR A 151 18.30 -11.08 -32.88
N ALA A 152 17.46 -12.12 -32.92
CA ALA A 152 16.51 -12.31 -34.02
C ALA A 152 15.44 -11.20 -34.09
N ALA A 153 14.90 -10.79 -32.95
CA ALA A 153 13.92 -9.72 -32.86
C ALA A 153 14.53 -8.37 -33.28
N TYR A 154 15.75 -8.08 -32.83
CA TYR A 154 16.52 -6.89 -33.20
C TYR A 154 16.76 -6.84 -34.71
N ALA A 155 17.30 -7.90 -35.30
CA ALA A 155 17.61 -7.95 -36.73
C ALA A 155 16.37 -7.80 -37.61
N TYR A 156 15.24 -8.38 -37.20
CA TYR A 156 13.97 -8.15 -37.87
C TYR A 156 13.60 -6.66 -37.87
N CYS A 157 13.59 -6.01 -36.69
CA CYS A 157 13.18 -4.61 -36.62
C CYS A 157 14.12 -3.69 -37.42
N GLN A 158 15.44 -3.95 -37.39
CA GLN A 158 16.40 -3.22 -38.23
C GLN A 158 16.11 -3.41 -39.73
N ALA A 159 15.81 -4.64 -40.17
CA ALA A 159 15.47 -4.93 -41.56
C ALA A 159 14.18 -4.25 -42.03
N THR A 160 13.26 -3.95 -41.10
CA THR A 160 12.04 -3.15 -41.39
C THR A 160 12.28 -1.64 -41.41
N GLY A 161 13.50 -1.18 -41.12
CA GLY A 161 13.83 0.25 -40.98
C GLY A 161 13.38 0.86 -39.64
N GLY A 162 13.12 0.01 -38.65
CA GLY A 162 12.73 0.40 -37.29
C GLY A 162 13.73 -0.09 -36.24
N SER A 163 13.26 -0.21 -35.00
CA SER A 163 14.01 -0.78 -33.89
C SER A 163 13.07 -1.53 -32.94
N LEU A 164 13.61 -2.32 -32.02
CA LEU A 164 12.85 -2.71 -30.83
C LEU A 164 12.48 -1.45 -30.03
N PRO A 165 11.37 -1.45 -29.27
CA PRO A 165 11.04 -0.35 -28.37
C PRO A 165 12.04 -0.27 -27.21
N SER A 166 12.32 0.94 -26.72
CA SER A 166 12.84 1.09 -25.34
C SER A 166 11.72 0.79 -24.33
N ILE A 167 12.09 0.58 -23.06
CA ILE A 167 11.12 0.42 -21.96
C ILE A 167 10.22 1.65 -21.86
N GLU A 168 10.77 2.85 -22.01
CA GLU A 168 10.03 4.10 -21.93
C GLU A 168 9.01 4.21 -23.06
N GLN A 169 9.41 3.86 -24.29
CA GLN A 169 8.51 3.81 -25.45
C GLN A 169 7.42 2.76 -25.25
N TRP A 170 7.80 1.57 -24.77
CA TRP A 170 6.86 0.47 -24.51
C TRP A 170 5.82 0.88 -23.46
N MET A 171 6.25 1.45 -22.35
CA MET A 171 5.37 1.93 -21.27
C MET A 171 4.54 3.13 -21.72
N ALA A 172 5.06 4.01 -22.58
CA ALA A 172 4.29 5.11 -23.16
C ALA A 172 3.12 4.60 -24.03
N VAL A 173 3.35 3.54 -24.81
CA VAL A 173 2.31 2.90 -25.60
C VAL A 173 1.27 2.26 -24.69
N ALA A 174 1.72 1.49 -23.69
CA ALA A 174 0.83 0.78 -22.79
C ALA A 174 0.03 1.72 -21.87
N ALA A 175 0.69 2.63 -21.17
CA ALA A 175 0.08 3.46 -20.12
C ALA A 175 -0.47 4.80 -20.62
N GLY A 176 0.02 5.32 -21.74
CA GLY A 176 -0.36 6.64 -22.25
C GLY A 176 0.09 7.81 -21.37
N THR A 177 -0.41 9.01 -21.67
CA THR A 177 -0.06 10.25 -20.96
C THR A 177 -0.74 10.36 -19.60
N GLU A 178 -1.87 9.67 -19.44
CA GLU A 178 -2.61 9.57 -18.18
C GLU A 178 -1.96 8.59 -17.19
N GLY A 179 -1.15 7.64 -17.68
CA GLY A 179 -0.53 6.60 -16.85
C GLY A 179 -1.53 5.54 -16.40
N ARG A 180 -2.26 4.94 -17.34
CA ARG A 180 -3.28 3.91 -17.08
C ARG A 180 -2.71 2.72 -16.30
N SER A 181 -3.53 2.09 -15.47
CA SER A 181 -3.16 0.86 -14.76
C SER A 181 -2.95 -0.34 -15.70
N TYR A 182 -3.78 -0.46 -16.72
CA TYR A 182 -3.72 -1.47 -17.79
C TYR A 182 -3.72 -0.82 -19.17
N PRO A 183 -3.27 -1.53 -20.23
CA PRO A 183 -3.23 -0.93 -21.56
C PRO A 183 -4.56 -0.34 -22.02
N TRP A 184 -5.66 -0.99 -21.65
CA TRP A 184 -7.03 -0.65 -22.02
C TRP A 184 -7.74 0.29 -21.03
N GLY A 185 -7.19 0.57 -19.84
CA GLY A 185 -7.86 1.40 -18.83
C GLY A 185 -7.44 1.13 -17.40
N GLU A 186 -8.29 1.53 -16.45
CA GLU A 186 -8.00 1.39 -15.01
C GLU A 186 -8.36 0.01 -14.45
N ASP A 187 -9.40 -0.62 -14.99
CA ASP A 187 -9.93 -1.86 -14.45
C ASP A 187 -9.34 -3.09 -15.14
N PHE A 188 -9.03 -4.11 -14.32
CA PHE A 188 -8.70 -5.42 -14.86
C PHE A 188 -9.95 -6.05 -15.48
N ILE A 189 -9.90 -6.31 -16.78
CA ILE A 189 -10.92 -7.09 -17.47
C ILE A 189 -10.47 -8.55 -17.36
N GLY A 190 -11.33 -9.48 -16.93
CA GLY A 190 -10.97 -10.90 -16.70
C GLY A 190 -10.95 -11.79 -17.95
N ASP A 191 -11.60 -11.34 -19.01
CA ASP A 191 -11.74 -12.00 -20.32
C ASP A 191 -10.50 -11.92 -21.27
N PRO A 192 -9.45 -11.09 -21.09
CA PRO A 192 -8.26 -11.14 -21.94
C PRO A 192 -7.47 -12.45 -21.80
N TRP A 193 -7.60 -13.17 -20.68
CA TRP A 193 -6.76 -14.32 -20.31
C TRP A 193 -6.92 -15.51 -21.29
N ARG A 194 -6.19 -15.47 -22.40
CA ARG A 194 -6.21 -16.53 -23.41
C ARG A 194 -5.24 -17.62 -23.02
N TYR A 195 -5.78 -18.78 -22.66
CA TYR A 195 -5.00 -19.99 -22.46
C TYR A 195 -4.22 -20.33 -23.74
N SER A 196 -2.89 -20.34 -23.67
CA SER A 196 -2.03 -20.90 -24.73
C SER A 196 -2.19 -22.42 -24.70
N ASP A 197 -2.56 -23.03 -25.83
CA ASP A 197 -2.64 -24.48 -25.94
C ASP A 197 -1.27 -25.12 -25.61
N PRO A 198 -1.13 -25.86 -24.49
CA PRO A 198 0.14 -26.43 -24.06
C PRO A 198 0.58 -27.61 -24.92
N LEU A 199 -0.34 -28.26 -25.65
CA LEU A 199 -0.04 -29.38 -26.55
C LEU A 199 0.54 -28.86 -27.87
N LEU A 200 0.03 -27.72 -28.35
CA LEU A 200 0.42 -27.16 -29.65
C LEU A 200 1.42 -26.01 -29.56
N ASN A 201 1.67 -25.50 -28.35
CA ASN A 201 2.62 -24.42 -28.10
C ASN A 201 2.27 -23.13 -28.84
N LEU A 202 0.98 -22.87 -29.02
CA LEU A 202 0.44 -21.78 -29.84
C LEU A 202 0.33 -20.49 -29.04
N ALA A 203 0.88 -19.40 -29.58
CA ALA A 203 0.45 -18.06 -29.22
C ALA A 203 -1.04 -17.90 -29.55
N ALA A 204 -1.75 -17.07 -28.79
CA ALA A 204 -3.10 -16.71 -29.15
C ALA A 204 -3.11 -16.05 -30.55
N PRO A 205 -4.18 -16.23 -31.35
CA PRO A 205 -4.34 -15.46 -32.58
C PRO A 205 -4.24 -13.97 -32.29
N ILE A 206 -3.51 -13.24 -33.15
CA ILE A 206 -3.40 -11.78 -33.07
C ILE A 206 -4.82 -11.23 -32.97
N SER A 207 -5.13 -10.55 -31.87
CA SER A 207 -6.50 -10.24 -31.51
C SER A 207 -6.84 -8.81 -31.94
N ASN A 208 -7.89 -8.63 -32.74
CA ASN A 208 -8.46 -7.31 -33.01
C ASN A 208 -9.46 -6.88 -31.92
N ARG A 209 -9.31 -7.42 -30.70
CA ARG A 209 -10.25 -7.23 -29.61
C ARG A 209 -10.13 -5.82 -29.05
N LYS A 210 -11.03 -4.94 -29.49
CA LYS A 210 -11.03 -3.51 -29.09
C LYS A 210 -11.01 -3.30 -27.57
N ALA A 211 -11.60 -4.22 -26.79
CA ALA A 211 -11.67 -4.13 -25.34
C ALA A 211 -10.31 -4.30 -24.62
N ALA A 212 -9.30 -4.91 -25.25
CA ALA A 212 -7.97 -5.09 -24.68
C ALA A 212 -6.90 -4.25 -25.40
N ALA A 213 -7.32 -3.38 -26.32
CA ALA A 213 -6.44 -2.46 -27.02
C ALA A 213 -6.19 -1.21 -26.19
N THR A 214 -5.07 -0.54 -26.45
CA THR A 214 -4.88 0.83 -25.99
C THR A 214 -5.90 1.76 -26.66
N PRO A 215 -6.20 2.95 -26.10
CA PRO A 215 -7.06 3.95 -26.74
C PRO A 215 -6.60 4.33 -28.15
N GLN A 216 -5.29 4.28 -28.41
CA GLN A 216 -4.67 4.54 -29.71
C GLN A 216 -4.85 3.37 -30.69
N GLY A 217 -5.35 2.22 -30.24
CA GLY A 217 -5.59 1.04 -31.06
C GLY A 217 -4.37 0.14 -31.22
N VAL A 218 -3.48 0.10 -30.23
CA VAL A 218 -2.40 -0.89 -30.15
C VAL A 218 -2.90 -2.11 -29.39
N PHE A 219 -2.77 -3.29 -29.99
CA PHE A 219 -3.34 -4.54 -29.46
C PHE A 219 -2.27 -5.42 -28.82
N ASP A 220 -2.74 -6.30 -27.94
CA ASP A 220 -1.99 -7.43 -27.35
C ASP A 220 -0.73 -7.03 -26.53
N ILE A 221 -0.50 -5.74 -26.27
CA ILE A 221 0.72 -5.24 -25.60
C ILE A 221 0.92 -5.85 -24.20
N ALA A 222 -0.14 -6.10 -23.44
CA ALA A 222 -0.04 -6.82 -22.17
C ALA A 222 -0.83 -8.13 -22.15
N ASN A 223 -1.25 -8.63 -23.31
CA ASN A 223 -2.06 -9.83 -23.42
C ASN A 223 -1.71 -10.58 -24.71
N GLY A 224 -0.55 -11.25 -24.68
CA GLY A 224 -0.02 -11.98 -25.83
C GLY A 224 1.28 -12.68 -25.47
N LEU A 225 2.39 -12.14 -25.95
CA LEU A 225 3.74 -12.54 -25.62
C LEU A 225 4.42 -11.47 -24.77
N SER A 226 5.43 -11.88 -24.00
CA SER A 226 6.40 -10.93 -23.47
C SER A 226 7.19 -10.35 -24.64
N GLU A 227 7.40 -9.04 -24.64
CA GLU A 227 8.03 -8.35 -25.76
C GLU A 227 9.44 -7.92 -25.42
N TRP A 228 10.40 -8.26 -26.29
CA TRP A 228 11.77 -7.76 -26.18
C TRP A 228 11.84 -6.24 -26.30
N THR A 229 12.63 -5.61 -25.43
CA THR A 229 12.97 -4.19 -25.47
C THR A 229 14.47 -4.00 -25.67
N LEU A 230 14.90 -2.78 -26.03
CA LEU A 230 16.32 -2.45 -26.21
C LEU A 230 17.10 -2.34 -24.88
N ASN A 231 16.41 -2.18 -23.76
CA ASN A 231 17.06 -1.92 -22.48
C ASN A 231 17.75 -3.18 -21.95
N MET A 232 18.89 -2.96 -21.30
CA MET A 232 19.75 -3.99 -20.75
C MET A 232 20.06 -3.67 -19.28
N THR A 233 20.10 -4.69 -18.43
CA THR A 233 20.56 -4.60 -17.04
C THR A 233 22.09 -4.49 -16.99
N ASP A 234 22.62 -4.04 -15.85
CA ASP A 234 24.08 -3.88 -15.66
C ASP A 234 24.86 -5.19 -15.84
N ASP A 235 24.21 -6.34 -15.63
CA ASP A 235 24.78 -7.68 -15.84
C ASP A 235 24.65 -8.19 -17.29
N GLY A 236 24.24 -7.34 -18.23
CA GLY A 236 24.22 -7.64 -19.66
C GLY A 236 22.99 -8.41 -20.16
N ARG A 237 21.91 -8.50 -19.37
CA ARG A 237 20.67 -9.17 -19.78
C ARG A 237 19.67 -8.17 -20.36
N PHE A 238 18.99 -8.57 -21.44
CA PHE A 238 17.99 -7.73 -22.10
C PHE A 238 16.62 -7.89 -21.44
N ILE A 239 15.86 -6.81 -21.39
CA ILE A 239 14.60 -6.75 -20.64
C ILE A 239 13.42 -7.07 -21.56
N GLN A 240 12.55 -7.96 -21.09
CA GLN A 240 11.24 -8.19 -21.69
C GLN A 240 10.15 -7.48 -20.89
N LYS A 241 9.23 -6.80 -21.58
CA LYS A 241 8.07 -6.12 -21.01
C LYS A 241 6.76 -6.82 -21.41
N GLY A 242 5.63 -6.25 -20.98
CA GLY A 242 4.30 -6.83 -21.15
C GLY A 242 3.97 -7.99 -20.24
N GLY A 243 2.99 -8.76 -20.69
CA GLY A 243 2.58 -9.97 -20.02
C GLY A 243 2.17 -10.97 -21.09
N ASN A 244 2.51 -12.22 -20.86
CA ASN A 244 2.12 -13.30 -21.74
C ASN A 244 0.89 -14.05 -21.21
N ASN A 245 0.36 -14.93 -22.05
CA ASN A 245 -0.79 -15.79 -21.79
C ASN A 245 -0.67 -16.72 -20.57
N TYR A 246 0.51 -16.83 -19.95
CA TYR A 246 0.72 -17.58 -18.70
C TYR A 246 0.75 -16.66 -17.46
N ASN A 247 0.87 -15.35 -17.66
CA ASN A 247 1.05 -14.39 -16.60
C ASN A 247 -0.28 -14.01 -15.93
N ARG A 248 -0.27 -13.95 -14.60
CA ARG A 248 -1.41 -13.55 -13.78
C ARG A 248 -1.85 -12.10 -14.08
N PRO A 249 -3.11 -11.74 -13.83
CA PRO A 249 -3.67 -10.39 -14.07
C PRO A 249 -2.79 -9.20 -13.69
N PHE A 250 -2.16 -9.23 -12.51
CA PHE A 250 -1.29 -8.14 -12.05
C PHE A 250 0.00 -7.98 -12.87
N MET A 251 0.44 -9.02 -13.57
CA MET A 251 1.63 -8.98 -14.43
C MET A 251 1.33 -8.42 -15.83
N LEU A 252 0.06 -8.12 -16.12
CA LEU A 252 -0.42 -7.57 -17.39
C LEU A 252 -0.60 -6.04 -17.34
N GLN A 253 -0.01 -5.38 -16.34
CA GLN A 253 -0.16 -3.95 -16.11
C GLN A 253 0.62 -3.14 -17.15
N ALA A 254 0.12 -1.94 -17.46
CA ALA A 254 0.71 -1.10 -18.50
C ALA A 254 2.10 -0.56 -18.13
N LEU A 255 2.34 -0.32 -16.85
CA LEU A 255 3.65 0.09 -16.36
C LEU A 255 4.59 -1.11 -16.17
N ASN A 256 4.03 -2.32 -16.11
CA ASN A 256 4.70 -3.59 -15.88
C ASN A 256 5.95 -3.47 -15.00
N PHE A 257 5.71 -3.32 -13.69
CA PHE A 257 6.76 -3.18 -12.67
C PHE A 257 7.66 -4.42 -12.53
N ILE A 258 7.31 -5.53 -13.21
CA ILE A 258 8.07 -6.77 -13.20
C ILE A 258 8.87 -6.83 -14.49
N GLU A 259 10.13 -6.43 -14.38
CA GLU A 259 11.11 -6.65 -15.44
C GLU A 259 11.50 -8.12 -15.50
N ARG A 260 11.63 -8.64 -16.73
CA ARG A 260 12.06 -10.02 -17.00
C ARG A 260 13.37 -9.99 -17.79
N PRO A 261 14.51 -9.79 -17.11
CA PRO A 261 15.81 -9.80 -17.77
C PRO A 261 16.22 -11.21 -18.18
N ALA A 262 16.66 -11.38 -19.42
CA ALA A 262 17.21 -12.63 -19.91
C ALA A 262 18.41 -12.41 -20.85
N PRO A 263 19.33 -13.38 -20.97
CA PRO A 263 20.40 -13.33 -21.97
C PRO A 263 19.86 -13.17 -23.39
N ALA A 264 20.66 -12.58 -24.29
CA ALA A 264 20.24 -12.31 -25.66
C ALA A 264 19.82 -13.56 -26.45
N GLU A 265 20.40 -14.71 -26.12
CA GLU A 265 20.15 -16.01 -26.73
C GLU A 265 18.88 -16.68 -26.20
N PHE A 266 18.34 -16.21 -25.08
CA PHE A 266 17.16 -16.79 -24.44
C PHE A 266 15.98 -16.78 -25.42
N SER A 267 15.36 -17.95 -25.60
CA SER A 267 14.15 -18.09 -26.40
C SER A 267 13.10 -18.82 -25.60
N SER A 268 11.86 -18.36 -25.70
CA SER A 268 10.72 -18.94 -25.01
C SER A 268 9.49 -18.82 -25.88
N LYS A 269 8.63 -19.84 -25.85
CA LYS A 269 7.30 -19.84 -26.46
C LYS A 269 6.39 -18.71 -25.99
N TYR A 270 6.75 -18.05 -24.89
CA TYR A 270 6.02 -16.92 -24.33
C TYR A 270 6.63 -15.58 -24.68
N ASN A 271 7.67 -15.55 -25.52
CA ASN A 271 8.39 -14.34 -25.89
C ASN A 271 8.28 -14.09 -27.40
N GLY A 272 7.95 -12.86 -27.72
CA GLY A 272 7.88 -12.31 -29.07
C GLY A 272 8.39 -10.88 -29.05
N PHE A 273 7.91 -10.06 -29.98
CA PHE A 273 8.33 -8.68 -30.09
C PHE A 273 7.40 -7.88 -31.01
N ARG A 274 7.55 -6.56 -30.93
CA ARG A 274 7.01 -5.57 -31.87
C ARG A 274 8.09 -4.55 -32.20
N CYS A 275 7.95 -3.84 -33.30
CA CYS A 275 8.87 -2.81 -33.72
C CYS A 275 8.29 -1.40 -33.52
N VAL A 276 9.20 -0.44 -33.41
CA VAL A 276 8.92 1.00 -33.44
C VAL A 276 9.68 1.68 -34.57
N TYR A 277 9.17 2.81 -35.03
CA TYR A 277 9.69 3.54 -36.18
C TYR A 277 9.71 5.03 -35.92
N LYS A 278 10.70 5.72 -36.48
CA LYS A 278 10.82 7.18 -36.35
C LYS A 278 9.63 7.88 -37.01
N ALA A 279 9.03 8.85 -36.33
CA ALA A 279 8.07 9.78 -36.94
C ALA A 279 8.79 11.10 -37.33
N SER A 280 8.34 11.73 -38.41
CA SER A 280 8.82 13.08 -38.77
C SER A 280 8.17 14.12 -37.83
N PRO A 281 8.92 15.10 -37.30
CA PRO A 281 8.41 16.11 -36.36
C PRO A 281 7.21 16.91 -36.88
N ASN A 282 7.09 17.09 -38.20
CA ASN A 282 6.10 17.96 -38.85
C ASN A 282 5.03 17.20 -39.66
N SER A 283 4.88 15.90 -39.42
CA SER A 283 3.99 15.04 -40.20
C SER A 283 2.50 15.33 -39.91
N LYS A 284 1.83 16.06 -40.81
CA LYS A 284 0.36 16.03 -40.94
C LYS A 284 -0.10 14.66 -41.48
N ASN A 285 0.00 13.58 -40.70
CA ASN A 285 -0.49 12.25 -41.11
C ASN A 285 -1.54 11.70 -40.14
N PRO A 286 -2.45 10.85 -40.64
CA PRO A 286 -3.49 10.18 -39.85
C PRO A 286 -2.90 9.30 -38.73
N PRO A 287 -3.72 8.86 -37.75
CA PRO A 287 -3.27 8.05 -36.61
C PRO A 287 -2.51 6.77 -36.99
N ASN A 288 -2.64 6.29 -38.24
CA ASN A 288 -2.05 5.06 -38.73
C ASN A 288 -1.20 5.31 -39.98
N LYS A 289 -0.04 4.66 -40.08
CA LYS A 289 0.84 4.66 -41.26
C LYS A 289 1.04 3.23 -41.76
N GLN A 290 0.93 3.01 -43.06
CA GLN A 290 1.36 1.75 -43.67
C GLN A 290 2.88 1.79 -43.89
N ILE A 291 3.59 0.80 -43.34
CA ILE A 291 5.03 0.64 -43.50
C ILE A 291 5.26 -0.53 -44.45
N LYS A 292 5.87 -0.25 -45.60
CA LYS A 292 6.28 -1.27 -46.56
C LYS A 292 7.64 -1.83 -46.16
N PHE A 293 7.70 -3.11 -45.85
CA PHE A 293 8.92 -3.82 -45.54
C PHE A 293 9.72 -4.14 -46.82
N THR A 294 11.00 -4.45 -46.65
CA THR A 294 11.93 -4.76 -47.75
C THR A 294 11.54 -6.01 -48.55
N TRP A 295 10.71 -6.89 -47.99
CA TRP A 295 10.12 -8.06 -48.65
C TRP A 295 8.68 -7.85 -49.13
N GLU A 296 8.36 -6.60 -49.48
CA GLU A 296 7.09 -6.15 -50.10
C GLU A 296 5.81 -6.34 -49.27
N GLU A 297 5.92 -6.67 -47.98
CA GLU A 297 4.78 -6.70 -47.07
C GLU A 297 4.43 -5.29 -46.56
N GLN A 298 3.16 -5.06 -46.22
CA GLN A 298 2.72 -3.84 -45.56
C GLN A 298 2.16 -4.12 -44.17
N VAL A 299 2.60 -3.36 -43.17
CA VAL A 299 2.04 -3.38 -41.82
C VAL A 299 1.47 -2.03 -41.44
N THR A 300 0.44 -2.05 -40.61
CA THR A 300 -0.13 -0.84 -40.02
C THR A 300 0.59 -0.51 -38.72
N ALA A 301 1.21 0.67 -38.66
CA ALA A 301 1.80 1.22 -37.46
C ALA A 301 0.97 2.40 -36.93
N ILE A 302 0.84 2.50 -35.62
CA ILE A 302 0.06 3.50 -34.88
C ILE A 302 0.99 4.63 -34.44
N LEU A 303 0.58 5.88 -34.63
CA LEU A 303 1.31 7.05 -34.15
C LEU A 303 1.13 7.22 -32.64
N ILE A 304 2.25 7.24 -31.93
CA ILE A 304 2.36 7.69 -30.55
C ILE A 304 2.86 9.14 -30.58
N PRO A 305 2.04 10.14 -30.20
CA PRO A 305 2.42 11.55 -30.27
C PRO A 305 3.62 11.88 -29.39
N ALA A 306 4.33 12.96 -29.74
CA ALA A 306 5.33 13.52 -28.83
C ALA A 306 4.64 14.00 -27.55
N GLY A 307 5.24 13.76 -26.39
CA GLY A 307 4.62 14.14 -25.14
C GLY A 307 5.35 13.66 -23.90
N ASN A 308 4.82 14.08 -22.75
CA ASN A 308 5.28 13.66 -21.44
C ASN A 308 4.49 12.43 -20.99
N TYR A 309 5.15 11.29 -20.95
CA TYR A 309 4.55 10.01 -20.57
C TYR A 309 4.91 9.67 -19.12
N VAL A 310 3.93 9.11 -18.42
CA VAL A 310 4.08 8.74 -17.02
C VAL A 310 4.90 7.45 -16.90
N GLN A 311 5.89 7.48 -16.01
CA GLN A 311 6.68 6.34 -15.55
C GLN A 311 6.47 6.16 -14.05
N GLY A 312 6.47 4.91 -13.58
CA GLY A 312 6.20 4.59 -12.17
C GLY A 312 4.72 4.57 -11.81
N ALA A 313 4.39 4.12 -10.59
CA ALA A 313 3.02 3.83 -10.19
C ALA A 313 2.07 5.04 -10.30
N PRO A 314 0.80 4.85 -10.72
CA PRO A 314 -0.18 5.93 -10.80
C PRO A 314 -0.36 6.63 -9.44
N GLU A 315 -0.57 7.95 -9.44
CA GLU A 315 -0.68 8.74 -8.20
C GLU A 315 -1.80 8.28 -7.27
N ASN A 316 -2.90 7.79 -7.84
CA ASN A 316 -4.05 7.26 -7.10
C ASN A 316 -3.86 5.82 -6.62
N SER A 317 -2.71 5.18 -6.88
CA SER A 317 -2.41 3.83 -6.39
C SER A 317 -1.80 3.91 -5.01
N TYR A 318 -2.44 3.26 -4.05
CA TYR A 318 -2.05 3.32 -2.64
C TYR A 318 -1.31 2.07 -2.18
N VAL A 319 -1.70 0.90 -2.67
CA VAL A 319 -1.13 -0.38 -2.25
C VAL A 319 0.33 -0.49 -2.65
N PRO A 320 0.76 -0.14 -3.88
CA PRO A 320 2.18 -0.05 -4.20
C PRO A 320 2.93 0.90 -3.27
N LYS A 321 2.37 2.07 -2.93
CA LYS A 321 3.03 3.01 -2.02
C LYS A 321 3.19 2.43 -0.61
N LEU A 322 2.20 1.69 -0.12
CA LEU A 322 2.19 1.13 1.23
C LEU A 322 2.95 -0.20 1.34
N ILE A 323 3.01 -1.00 0.27
CA ILE A 323 3.72 -2.29 0.26
C ILE A 323 5.23 -2.11 0.47
N ALA A 324 5.80 -0.95 0.11
CA ALA A 324 7.20 -0.65 0.42
C ALA A 324 7.46 -0.58 1.94
N TYR A 325 6.43 -0.29 2.74
CA TYR A 325 6.54 -0.01 4.16
C TYR A 325 5.84 -1.03 5.06
N SER A 326 4.93 -1.88 4.56
CA SER A 326 4.30 -2.90 5.42
C SER A 326 5.27 -3.96 5.93
N ASP A 327 4.88 -4.64 7.00
CA ASP A 327 5.60 -5.77 7.55
C ASP A 327 5.57 -6.96 6.58
N ARG A 328 6.76 -7.34 6.12
CA ARG A 328 7.01 -8.42 5.15
C ARG A 328 6.55 -9.79 5.63
N SER A 329 6.50 -9.97 6.95
CA SER A 329 6.15 -11.23 7.59
C SER A 329 4.63 -11.43 7.75
N ASN A 330 3.83 -10.38 7.54
CA ASN A 330 2.40 -10.42 7.78
C ASN A 330 1.59 -9.61 6.74
N PRO A 331 1.36 -10.17 5.54
CA PRO A 331 0.59 -9.51 4.48
C PRO A 331 -0.87 -9.21 4.88
N ASN A 332 -1.39 -9.88 5.92
CA ASN A 332 -2.72 -9.60 6.43
C ASN A 332 -2.80 -8.23 7.11
N THR A 333 -1.70 -7.67 7.62
CA THR A 333 -1.72 -6.36 8.28
C THR A 333 -2.00 -5.22 7.30
N LEU A 334 -1.39 -5.26 6.10
CA LEU A 334 -1.70 -4.30 5.03
C LEU A 334 -3.14 -4.48 4.54
N ARG A 335 -3.58 -5.74 4.44
CA ARG A 335 -4.96 -6.05 4.03
C ARG A 335 -5.98 -5.52 5.03
N SER A 336 -5.77 -5.72 6.32
CA SER A 336 -6.58 -5.13 7.37
C SER A 336 -6.52 -3.60 7.30
N PHE A 337 -5.33 -2.99 7.22
CA PHE A 337 -5.19 -1.53 7.13
C PHE A 337 -6.01 -0.87 6.00
N LEU A 338 -6.06 -1.52 4.84
CA LEU A 338 -6.77 -1.03 3.66
C LEU A 338 -8.26 -1.39 3.64
N LEU A 339 -8.66 -2.54 4.20
CA LEU A 339 -10.03 -3.04 4.13
C LEU A 339 -10.86 -2.77 5.40
N VAL A 340 -10.22 -2.53 6.55
CA VAL A 340 -10.86 -2.20 7.83
C VAL A 340 -11.84 -1.03 7.76
N PRO A 341 -11.68 0.00 6.91
CA PRO A 341 -12.68 1.07 6.86
C PRO A 341 -14.01 0.72 6.21
N LEU A 342 -14.09 -0.38 5.47
CA LEU A 342 -15.29 -0.72 4.71
C LEU A 342 -16.38 -1.38 5.57
N THR A 343 -16.06 -1.81 6.80
CA THR A 343 -16.99 -2.65 7.57
C THR A 343 -17.42 -2.10 8.93
N ASN A 344 -16.64 -1.19 9.55
CA ASN A 344 -16.90 -0.73 10.93
C ASN A 344 -16.65 0.78 11.17
N SER A 345 -16.73 1.63 10.14
CA SER A 345 -16.53 3.07 10.34
C SER A 345 -17.50 3.62 11.40
N PRO A 346 -17.02 4.35 12.41
CA PRO A 346 -17.88 4.97 13.41
C PRO A 346 -18.87 5.92 12.70
N THR A 347 -20.15 5.81 13.02
CA THR A 347 -21.19 6.69 12.49
C THR A 347 -21.25 8.05 13.20
N ALA A 348 -20.38 8.29 14.18
CA ALA A 348 -20.30 9.50 15.00
C ALA A 348 -18.85 10.02 15.13
N PRO A 349 -18.63 11.35 15.20
CA PRO A 349 -17.30 11.93 15.37
C PRO A 349 -16.58 11.36 16.59
N LEU A 350 -15.29 11.02 16.45
CA LEU A 350 -14.45 10.54 17.54
C LEU A 350 -13.57 11.67 18.06
N ALA A 351 -13.43 11.78 19.37
CA ALA A 351 -12.44 12.64 19.99
C ALA A 351 -11.44 11.83 20.80
N PHE A 352 -10.15 12.02 20.58
CA PHE A 352 -9.08 11.37 21.33
C PHE A 352 -8.48 12.33 22.35
N SER A 353 -7.97 11.81 23.47
CA SER A 353 -7.07 12.60 24.31
C SER A 353 -5.86 13.02 23.48
N LYS A 354 -5.54 14.32 23.50
CA LYS A 354 -4.44 14.91 22.72
C LYS A 354 -3.10 14.27 23.06
N TYR A 355 -2.90 14.01 24.35
CA TYR A 355 -1.71 13.43 24.93
C TYR A 355 -2.03 12.06 25.53
N GLU A 356 -0.98 11.28 25.77
CA GLU A 356 -1.05 10.12 26.68
C GLU A 356 -1.47 10.60 28.07
N ILE A 357 -2.14 9.73 28.83
CA ILE A 357 -2.54 10.06 30.19
C ILE A 357 -1.31 10.14 31.09
N SER A 358 -1.14 11.29 31.74
CA SER A 358 -0.05 11.53 32.67
C SER A 358 -0.30 10.88 34.04
N ARG A 359 0.78 10.69 34.80
CA ARG A 359 0.70 10.27 36.21
C ARG A 359 -0.11 11.24 37.07
N LEU A 360 -0.08 12.55 36.77
CA LEU A 360 -0.91 13.53 37.46
C LEU A 360 -2.41 13.26 37.27
N GLU A 361 -2.83 13.01 36.04
CA GLU A 361 -4.22 12.72 35.70
C GLU A 361 -4.66 11.37 36.29
N TYR A 362 -3.81 10.33 36.19
CA TYR A 362 -4.09 9.03 36.80
C TYR A 362 -4.15 9.08 38.33
N ARG A 363 -3.36 9.94 38.98
CA ARG A 363 -3.40 10.15 40.44
C ARG A 363 -4.76 10.68 40.90
N GLN A 364 -5.46 11.45 40.08
CA GLN A 364 -6.80 11.95 40.41
C GLN A 364 -7.81 10.80 40.44
N PHE A 365 -7.73 9.88 39.48
CA PHE A 365 -8.53 8.65 39.47
C PHE A 365 -8.30 7.82 40.73
N LEU A 366 -7.04 7.60 41.14
CA LEU A 366 -6.73 6.85 42.35
C LEU A 366 -7.27 7.48 43.65
N ARG A 367 -7.47 8.81 43.65
CA ARG A 367 -8.01 9.55 44.80
C ARG A 367 -9.53 9.59 44.83
N ASP A 368 -10.22 9.25 43.73
CA ASP A 368 -11.68 9.27 43.67
C ASP A 368 -12.29 8.10 44.48
N PRO A 369 -13.14 8.37 45.49
CA PRO A 369 -13.78 7.32 46.27
C PRO A 369 -14.62 6.34 45.43
N LEU A 370 -15.26 6.80 44.35
CA LEU A 370 -16.04 5.93 43.46
C LEU A 370 -15.14 4.96 42.68
N ALA A 371 -13.97 5.43 42.25
CA ALA A 371 -12.97 4.57 41.63
C ALA A 371 -12.47 3.51 42.60
N ARG A 372 -12.16 3.90 43.85
CA ARG A 372 -11.73 2.97 44.91
C ARG A 372 -12.80 1.96 45.30
N MET A 373 -14.08 2.33 45.19
CA MET A 373 -15.22 1.41 45.37
C MET A 373 -15.53 0.57 44.12
N GLY A 374 -14.77 0.71 43.04
CA GLY A 374 -14.91 -0.12 41.84
C GLY A 374 -16.08 0.25 40.93
N PHE A 375 -16.65 1.46 41.02
CA PHE A 375 -17.79 1.88 40.18
C PHE A 375 -17.49 1.86 38.67
N TYR A 376 -16.21 1.94 38.30
CA TYR A 376 -15.75 1.93 36.91
C TYR A 376 -15.10 0.61 36.51
N ALA A 377 -15.12 -0.40 37.39
CA ALA A 377 -14.53 -1.71 37.13
C ALA A 377 -15.20 -2.38 35.94
N ASN A 378 -14.40 -3.12 35.16
CA ASN A 378 -14.97 -4.04 34.19
C ASN A 378 -15.63 -5.20 34.93
N LYS A 379 -16.80 -5.66 34.46
CA LYS A 379 -17.53 -6.78 35.07
C LYS A 379 -16.73 -8.10 35.12
N LYS A 380 -15.73 -8.25 34.26
CA LYS A 380 -14.86 -9.44 34.16
C LYS A 380 -13.51 -9.28 34.87
N GLN A 381 -13.27 -8.14 35.52
CA GLN A 381 -12.04 -7.87 36.27
C GLN A 381 -11.83 -8.89 37.41
N PRO A 382 -10.58 -9.29 37.70
CA PRO A 382 -10.27 -10.16 38.85
C PRO A 382 -10.79 -9.59 40.18
N LYS A 383 -11.24 -10.47 41.08
CA LYS A 383 -11.69 -10.06 42.43
C LYS A 383 -10.52 -9.47 43.21
N GLY A 384 -10.77 -8.37 43.92
CA GLY A 384 -9.74 -7.69 44.73
C GLY A 384 -8.65 -6.99 43.92
N HIS A 385 -8.85 -6.81 42.62
CA HIS A 385 -7.90 -6.14 41.74
C HIS A 385 -7.54 -4.71 42.20
N SER A 386 -6.25 -4.41 42.18
CA SER A 386 -5.71 -3.10 42.56
C SER A 386 -5.46 -2.22 41.34
N TYR A 387 -5.93 -0.97 41.40
CA TYR A 387 -5.66 0.03 40.36
C TYR A 387 -4.30 0.72 40.51
N LEU A 388 -3.53 0.41 41.56
CA LEU A 388 -2.20 0.99 41.75
C LEU A 388 -1.25 0.49 40.65
N PRO A 389 -0.52 1.38 39.96
CA PRO A 389 0.52 0.98 39.03
C PRO A 389 1.71 0.33 39.74
N ASP A 390 2.49 -0.46 39.02
CA ASP A 390 3.73 -1.04 39.57
C ASP A 390 4.72 0.05 39.97
N ASN A 391 5.36 -0.09 41.13
CA ASN A 391 6.33 0.88 41.66
C ASN A 391 5.79 2.32 41.72
N TRP A 392 4.49 2.51 41.99
CA TRP A 392 3.83 3.81 41.93
C TRP A 392 4.52 4.90 42.74
N ASP A 393 4.96 4.60 43.96
CA ASP A 393 5.62 5.59 44.82
C ASP A 393 6.86 6.19 44.15
N SER A 394 7.70 5.36 43.52
CA SER A 394 8.85 5.82 42.73
C SER A 394 8.43 6.61 41.49
N GLN A 395 7.33 6.21 40.83
CA GLN A 395 6.80 6.93 39.66
C GLN A 395 6.29 8.34 40.01
N THR A 396 5.78 8.57 41.23
CA THR A 396 5.20 9.88 41.59
C THR A 396 6.21 11.03 41.69
N SER A 397 7.52 10.73 41.66
CA SER A 397 8.60 11.73 41.61
C SER A 397 8.53 12.63 40.38
N ASN A 398 8.00 12.14 39.25
CA ASN A 398 7.78 12.92 38.04
C ASN A 398 6.34 12.74 37.54
N ILE A 399 5.44 13.61 38.02
CA ILE A 399 4.00 13.55 37.73
C ILE A 399 3.63 13.89 36.27
N SER A 400 4.57 14.44 35.50
CA SER A 400 4.34 14.87 34.11
C SER A 400 4.54 13.75 33.08
N LEU A 401 5.21 12.67 33.47
CA LEU A 401 5.39 11.48 32.63
C LEU A 401 4.08 10.73 32.41
N PRO A 402 3.95 9.97 31.31
CA PRO A 402 2.82 9.07 31.11
C PRO A 402 2.72 8.06 32.27
N VAL A 403 1.49 7.70 32.61
CA VAL A 403 1.26 6.58 33.53
C VAL A 403 1.62 5.27 32.83
N VAL A 404 2.41 4.44 33.50
CA VAL A 404 2.83 3.11 33.05
C VAL A 404 2.78 2.13 34.23
N GLY A 405 2.97 0.83 33.99
CA GLY A 405 2.82 -0.21 35.03
C GLY A 405 1.36 -0.48 35.39
N VAL A 406 0.43 -0.07 34.50
CA VAL A 406 -1.00 -0.35 34.60
C VAL A 406 -1.36 -1.52 33.70
N ASP A 407 -2.26 -2.37 34.17
CA ASP A 407 -2.83 -3.42 33.34
C ASP A 407 -4.08 -2.94 32.60
N TRP A 408 -4.63 -3.79 31.76
CA TRP A 408 -5.77 -3.43 30.93
C TRP A 408 -7.00 -3.07 31.74
N TRP A 409 -7.25 -3.77 32.86
CA TRP A 409 -8.39 -3.51 33.74
C TRP A 409 -8.32 -2.11 34.36
N SER A 410 -7.12 -1.71 34.78
CA SER A 410 -6.85 -0.39 35.33
C SER A 410 -7.01 0.71 34.26
N ALA A 411 -6.50 0.46 33.05
CA ALA A 411 -6.66 1.36 31.91
C ALA A 411 -8.14 1.52 31.50
N TYR A 412 -8.90 0.42 31.47
CA TYR A 412 -10.34 0.42 31.20
C TYR A 412 -11.11 1.24 32.25
N ALA A 413 -10.85 1.01 33.53
CA ALA A 413 -11.52 1.71 34.62
C ALA A 413 -11.20 3.20 34.62
N TYR A 414 -9.95 3.57 34.35
CA TYR A 414 -9.56 4.97 34.17
C TYR A 414 -10.30 5.62 33.00
N ALA A 415 -10.33 4.97 31.83
CA ALA A 415 -10.98 5.54 30.65
C ALA A 415 -12.49 5.77 30.88
N LYS A 416 -13.16 4.80 31.54
CA LYS A 416 -14.55 4.93 32.00
C LYS A 416 -14.73 6.08 33.00
N TRP A 417 -13.84 6.20 33.98
CA TRP A 417 -13.85 7.28 34.97
C TRP A 417 -13.68 8.66 34.34
N ALA A 418 -12.82 8.75 33.32
CA ALA A 418 -12.59 9.95 32.53
C ALA A 418 -13.79 10.35 31.66
N GLY A 419 -14.81 9.50 31.56
CA GLY A 419 -16.01 9.73 30.74
C GLY A 419 -15.86 9.29 29.28
N GLY A 420 -14.85 8.46 28.97
CA GLY A 420 -14.64 7.87 27.65
C GLY A 420 -14.46 6.35 27.74
N ARG A 421 -13.63 5.82 26.86
CA ARG A 421 -13.23 4.40 26.81
C ARG A 421 -11.83 4.25 26.19
N LEU A 422 -11.28 3.04 26.26
CA LEU A 422 -10.10 2.70 25.47
C LEU A 422 -10.50 2.66 23.97
N PRO A 423 -9.61 3.13 23.07
CA PRO A 423 -9.85 3.02 21.63
C PRO A 423 -9.83 1.56 21.20
N SER A 424 -10.57 1.20 20.16
CA SER A 424 -10.28 -0.03 19.41
C SER A 424 -8.99 0.15 18.58
N GLU A 425 -8.41 -0.95 18.10
CA GLU A 425 -7.27 -0.90 17.16
C GLU A 425 -7.62 -0.06 15.91
N ASP A 426 -8.83 -0.21 15.37
CA ASP A 426 -9.27 0.48 14.17
C ASP A 426 -9.39 1.99 14.38
N GLU A 427 -9.94 2.41 15.52
CA GLU A 427 -10.04 3.83 15.88
C GLU A 427 -8.68 4.44 16.18
N TRP A 428 -7.80 3.69 16.85
CA TRP A 428 -6.43 4.10 17.09
C TRP A 428 -5.70 4.30 15.76
N LEU A 429 -5.89 3.39 14.82
CA LEU A 429 -5.32 3.47 13.48
C LEU A 429 -5.88 4.64 12.67
N GLN A 430 -7.17 4.95 12.81
CA GLN A 430 -7.76 6.15 12.20
C GLN A 430 -7.13 7.43 12.77
N ALA A 431 -6.95 7.51 14.09
CA ALA A 431 -6.26 8.61 14.74
C ALA A 431 -4.80 8.75 14.26
N PHE A 432 -4.10 7.63 14.08
CA PHE A 432 -2.71 7.56 13.63
C PHE A 432 -2.53 7.95 12.16
N SER A 433 -3.17 7.22 11.25
CA SER A 433 -2.96 7.30 9.81
C SER A 433 -3.88 8.28 9.09
N GLY A 434 -5.07 8.55 9.65
CA GLY A 434 -6.13 9.35 9.04
C GLY A 434 -6.53 8.90 7.62
N ASP A 435 -7.22 9.79 6.91
CA ASP A 435 -7.74 9.53 5.56
C ASP A 435 -6.64 9.33 4.52
N ALA A 436 -5.49 9.97 4.73
CA ALA A 436 -4.31 9.83 3.87
C ALA A 436 -3.58 8.49 4.05
N LYS A 437 -4.04 7.61 4.96
CA LYS A 437 -3.46 6.28 5.21
C LYS A 437 -1.94 6.34 5.43
N ARG A 438 -1.48 7.31 6.23
CA ARG A 438 -0.06 7.55 6.47
C ARG A 438 0.57 6.38 7.25
N PRO A 439 1.74 5.87 6.84
CA PRO A 439 2.43 4.80 7.55
C PRO A 439 3.07 5.23 8.88
N TYR A 440 3.33 6.54 9.04
CA TYR A 440 3.79 7.16 10.29
C TYR A 440 2.80 8.23 10.72
N SER A 441 2.70 8.51 12.02
CA SER A 441 1.78 9.52 12.57
C SER A 441 1.96 10.88 11.90
N TRP A 442 3.20 11.24 11.57
CA TRP A 442 3.60 12.50 10.92
C TRP A 442 3.58 12.48 9.37
N GLY A 443 3.52 11.32 8.70
CA GLY A 443 3.72 11.31 7.24
C GLY A 443 3.97 9.96 6.57
N ASN A 444 4.44 10.04 5.33
CA ASN A 444 4.69 8.88 4.47
C ASN A 444 6.11 8.33 4.53
N THR A 445 7.02 9.05 5.17
CA THR A 445 8.44 8.70 5.21
C THR A 445 8.92 8.60 6.64
N TYR A 446 9.73 7.58 6.93
CA TYR A 446 10.44 7.48 8.20
C TYR A 446 11.37 8.68 8.37
N MET A 447 11.27 9.37 9.50
CA MET A 447 12.09 10.52 9.82
C MET A 447 12.85 10.25 11.12
N PRO A 448 14.19 10.09 11.06
CA PRO A 448 14.98 9.79 12.25
C PRO A 448 14.80 10.85 13.34
N GLY A 449 14.61 10.41 14.59
CA GLY A 449 14.45 11.25 15.77
C GLY A 449 13.12 11.99 15.87
N PHE A 450 12.10 11.66 15.07
CA PHE A 450 10.78 12.29 15.20
C PHE A 450 9.98 11.77 16.39
N ALA A 451 10.03 10.46 16.62
CA ALA A 451 9.39 9.79 17.76
C ALA A 451 10.39 9.53 18.89
N HIS A 452 9.88 9.46 20.12
CA HIS A 452 10.68 9.09 21.29
C HIS A 452 10.82 7.56 21.39
N VAL A 453 11.79 7.00 20.68
CA VAL A 453 12.05 5.56 20.50
C VAL A 453 13.56 5.28 20.47
N ARG A 454 13.99 4.01 20.44
CA ARG A 454 15.40 3.67 20.17
C ARG A 454 15.66 3.82 18.68
N ASP A 455 16.28 4.92 18.29
CA ASP A 455 16.55 5.25 16.90
C ASP A 455 18.06 5.15 16.62
N ARG A 456 18.46 4.07 15.93
CA ARG A 456 19.86 3.87 15.54
C ARG A 456 20.33 4.89 14.50
N GLN A 457 19.46 5.32 13.59
CA GLN A 457 19.82 6.26 12.54
C GLN A 457 20.05 7.67 13.10
N ALA A 458 19.29 8.04 14.13
CA ALA A 458 19.48 9.30 14.87
C ALA A 458 20.46 9.20 16.05
N GLN A 459 20.96 7.99 16.39
CA GLN A 459 21.78 7.71 17.57
C GLN A 459 21.10 8.08 18.91
N ILE A 460 19.79 7.86 19.00
CA ILE A 460 18.97 8.17 20.17
C ILE A 460 18.57 6.86 20.88
N PHE A 461 18.93 6.71 22.15
CA PHE A 461 18.66 5.50 22.95
C PHE A 461 18.10 5.86 24.33
N PRO A 462 16.81 6.24 24.41
CA PRO A 462 16.24 6.71 25.66
C PRO A 462 16.05 5.56 26.66
N GLU A 463 16.25 5.87 27.94
CA GLU A 463 16.07 4.91 29.05
C GLU A 463 14.75 5.11 29.82
N SER A 464 14.01 6.17 29.49
CA SER A 464 12.75 6.54 30.13
C SER A 464 11.82 7.28 29.17
N PRO A 465 10.51 7.34 29.43
CA PRO A 465 9.59 8.17 28.66
C PRO A 465 9.84 9.66 28.94
N ILE A 466 9.36 10.51 28.04
CA ILE A 466 9.30 11.97 28.21
C ILE A 466 7.92 12.42 28.72
N PRO A 467 7.79 13.64 29.26
CA PRO A 467 6.50 14.17 29.71
C PRO A 467 5.42 14.10 28.63
N SER A 468 4.19 13.73 29.01
CA SER A 468 3.10 13.52 28.04
C SER A 468 2.77 14.78 27.23
N LYS A 469 3.02 15.96 27.79
CA LYS A 469 2.73 17.28 27.19
C LYS A 469 3.98 17.93 26.56
N SER A 470 5.01 17.16 26.26
CA SER A 470 6.20 17.64 25.55
C SER A 470 5.88 18.02 24.10
N GLU A 471 6.58 19.04 23.61
CA GLU A 471 6.57 19.36 22.18
C GLU A 471 7.45 18.36 21.43
N VAL A 472 6.83 17.57 20.55
CA VAL A 472 7.52 16.55 19.76
C VAL A 472 7.07 16.58 18.31
N LYS A 473 7.93 16.09 17.42
CA LYS A 473 7.64 16.01 15.98
C LYS A 473 6.69 14.86 15.64
N ASP A 474 6.58 13.86 16.52
CA ASP A 474 5.54 12.82 16.49
C ASP A 474 4.17 13.40 16.85
N THR A 475 3.59 14.14 15.90
CA THR A 475 2.27 14.74 16.01
C THR A 475 1.49 14.48 14.73
N THR A 476 0.26 13.97 14.85
CA THR A 476 -0.61 13.75 13.70
C THR A 476 -1.12 15.09 13.13
N PRO A 477 -1.60 15.14 11.87
CA PRO A 477 -2.22 16.35 11.33
C PRO A 477 -3.44 16.86 12.11
N ALA A 478 -4.15 15.95 12.81
CA ALA A 478 -5.23 16.34 13.73
C ALA A 478 -4.70 16.97 15.03
N GLY A 479 -3.43 16.75 15.36
CA GLY A 479 -2.76 17.31 16.53
C GLY A 479 -2.61 16.35 17.71
N ILE A 480 -2.79 15.04 17.48
CA ILE A 480 -2.55 14.01 18.51
C ILE A 480 -1.04 13.76 18.62
N VAL A 481 -0.54 13.77 19.84
CA VAL A 481 0.90 13.75 20.13
C VAL A 481 1.34 12.37 20.63
N SER A 482 2.52 11.92 20.18
CA SER A 482 3.21 10.70 20.61
C SER A 482 2.42 9.41 20.33
N LEU A 483 1.92 9.21 19.12
CA LEU A 483 1.35 7.90 18.75
C LEU A 483 2.38 6.92 18.17
N GLY A 484 3.49 7.44 17.63
CA GLY A 484 4.59 6.64 17.07
C GLY A 484 5.62 6.19 18.10
N GLY A 485 5.66 6.81 19.28
CA GLY A 485 6.61 6.48 20.34
C GLY A 485 6.21 7.05 21.71
N ASN A 486 7.20 7.20 22.59
CA ASN A 486 7.03 7.43 24.02
C ASN A 486 6.53 6.19 24.79
N VAL A 487 5.23 5.93 24.92
CA VAL A 487 4.71 4.68 25.47
C VAL A 487 3.70 4.02 24.54
N SER A 488 3.65 2.70 24.55
CA SER A 488 2.63 1.95 23.81
C SER A 488 1.28 2.08 24.54
N GLU A 489 0.17 1.90 23.83
CA GLU A 489 -1.15 2.25 24.32
C GLU A 489 -2.10 1.05 24.34
N TRP A 490 -2.76 0.84 25.48
CA TRP A 490 -3.83 -0.15 25.62
C TRP A 490 -5.01 0.18 24.70
N THR A 491 -5.51 -0.82 23.97
CA THR A 491 -6.77 -0.75 23.21
C THR A 491 -7.86 -1.60 23.85
N ASN A 492 -9.08 -1.53 23.32
CA ASN A 492 -10.20 -2.42 23.65
C ASN A 492 -10.33 -3.60 22.66
N SER A 493 -9.40 -3.74 21.70
CA SER A 493 -9.40 -4.83 20.73
C SER A 493 -8.73 -6.09 21.31
N VAL A 494 -9.31 -7.25 21.01
CA VAL A 494 -8.90 -8.53 21.59
C VAL A 494 -8.54 -9.55 20.52
N THR A 495 -7.65 -10.47 20.86
CA THR A 495 -7.26 -11.64 20.07
C THR A 495 -7.42 -12.89 20.94
N PHE A 496 -7.89 -13.98 20.35
CA PHE A 496 -8.12 -15.25 21.04
C PHE A 496 -7.00 -16.23 20.69
N TYR A 497 -6.45 -16.85 21.73
CA TYR A 497 -5.45 -17.91 21.66
C TYR A 497 -5.92 -19.10 22.49
N ASP A 498 -5.35 -20.28 22.25
CA ASP A 498 -5.66 -21.50 23.01
C ASP A 498 -5.44 -21.33 24.52
N ASN A 499 -4.52 -20.43 24.91
CA ASN A 499 -4.19 -20.12 26.30
C ASN A 499 -4.93 -18.89 26.87
N GLY A 500 -5.87 -18.29 26.15
CA GLY A 500 -6.74 -17.22 26.64
C GLY A 500 -6.90 -16.02 25.72
N ILE A 501 -7.26 -14.88 26.31
CA ILE A 501 -7.51 -13.62 25.61
C ILE A 501 -6.29 -12.72 25.77
N ASN A 502 -5.77 -12.23 24.64
CA ASN A 502 -4.78 -11.16 24.61
C ASN A 502 -5.42 -9.88 24.09
N ILE A 503 -5.02 -8.76 24.66
CA ILE A 503 -5.41 -7.43 24.21
C ILE A 503 -4.36 -6.91 23.23
N ILE A 504 -4.81 -6.21 22.20
CA ILE A 504 -3.96 -5.53 21.25
C ILE A 504 -3.46 -4.22 21.89
N VAL A 505 -2.15 -4.02 21.88
CA VAL A 505 -1.48 -2.80 22.29
C VAL A 505 -0.89 -2.15 21.04
N LYS A 506 -1.07 -0.85 20.87
CA LYS A 506 -0.67 -0.09 19.68
C LYS A 506 0.40 0.95 20.00
N GLY A 507 1.06 1.45 18.95
CA GLY A 507 2.12 2.45 19.07
C GLY A 507 3.44 1.89 19.61
N GLY A 508 4.54 2.55 19.25
CA GLY A 508 5.87 2.25 19.75
C GLY A 508 6.08 2.75 21.18
N ASN A 509 7.25 2.46 21.73
CA ASN A 509 7.67 3.04 23.01
C ASN A 509 9.18 3.27 23.04
N TYR A 510 9.64 3.97 24.07
CA TYR A 510 11.04 4.38 24.23
C TYR A 510 12.05 3.22 24.24
N LYS A 511 11.64 1.96 24.41
CA LYS A 511 12.54 0.78 24.37
C LYS A 511 12.57 0.05 23.01
N ILE A 512 11.66 0.37 22.09
CA ILE A 512 11.51 -0.35 20.82
C ILE A 512 12.33 0.34 19.71
N PRO A 513 12.93 -0.42 18.78
CA PRO A 513 13.56 0.15 17.58
C PRO A 513 12.59 1.02 16.75
N GLY A 514 13.04 2.22 16.36
CA GLY A 514 12.20 3.19 15.67
C GLY A 514 11.71 2.74 14.30
N ASP A 515 12.48 1.94 13.58
CA ASP A 515 12.13 1.31 12.30
C ASP A 515 10.98 0.30 12.42
N LEU A 516 10.70 -0.18 13.64
CA LEU A 516 9.61 -1.11 13.94
C LEU A 516 8.44 -0.41 14.64
N GLY A 517 8.69 0.25 15.77
CA GLY A 517 7.66 0.73 16.68
C GLY A 517 6.87 1.93 16.18
N THR A 518 7.46 2.74 15.29
CA THR A 518 6.83 3.98 14.79
C THR A 518 5.86 3.78 13.64
N HIS A 519 5.74 2.54 13.14
CA HIS A 519 4.94 2.24 11.97
C HIS A 519 3.51 1.84 12.36
N TYR A 520 2.51 2.22 11.56
CA TYR A 520 1.08 1.96 11.82
C TYR A 520 0.75 0.48 12.11
N SER A 521 1.53 -0.43 11.51
CA SER A 521 1.32 -1.87 11.59
C SER A 521 1.77 -2.45 12.92
N TYR A 522 2.59 -1.72 13.68
CA TYR A 522 3.11 -2.21 14.95
C TYR A 522 1.95 -2.47 15.91
N ASN A 523 1.94 -3.68 16.47
CA ASN A 523 1.12 -4.03 17.61
C ASN A 523 1.83 -5.08 18.47
N ALA A 524 1.46 -5.12 19.74
CA ALA A 524 1.78 -6.20 20.66
C ALA A 524 0.50 -6.87 21.14
N LYS A 525 0.57 -8.15 21.48
CA LYS A 525 -0.57 -8.92 22.00
C LYS A 525 -0.21 -9.41 23.37
N VAL A 526 -0.84 -8.85 24.39
CA VAL A 526 -0.46 -9.08 25.78
C VAL A 526 -1.68 -9.50 26.61
N PRO A 527 -1.51 -10.35 27.63
CA PRO A 527 -2.61 -10.70 28.53
C PRO A 527 -3.17 -9.46 29.24
N PRO A 528 -4.47 -9.41 29.55
CA PRO A 528 -5.09 -8.23 30.18
C PRO A 528 -4.56 -7.91 31.59
N ASN A 529 -3.94 -8.87 32.27
CA ASN A 529 -3.32 -8.70 33.58
C ASN A 529 -1.84 -8.24 33.50
N HIS A 530 -1.28 -8.14 32.30
CA HIS A 530 0.12 -7.77 32.11
C HIS A 530 0.33 -6.30 32.51
N ARG A 531 1.43 -6.03 33.23
CA ARG A 531 1.87 -4.68 33.59
C ARG A 531 3.28 -4.48 33.07
N SER A 532 3.53 -3.29 32.54
CA SER A 532 4.80 -2.98 31.90
C SER A 532 5.12 -1.50 32.06
N ASP A 533 6.40 -1.18 32.20
CA ASP A 533 6.89 0.19 32.31
C ASP A 533 6.88 0.96 30.97
N VAL A 534 6.42 0.31 29.89
CA VAL A 534 6.33 0.91 28.55
C VAL A 534 4.91 0.98 27.98
N ILE A 535 3.88 0.57 28.72
CA ILE A 535 2.48 0.59 28.26
C ILE A 535 1.68 1.57 29.12
N GLY A 536 1.11 2.58 28.47
CA GLY A 536 0.26 3.60 29.06
C GLY A 536 -1.16 3.61 28.48
N ILE A 537 -1.82 4.77 28.60
CA ILE A 537 -3.25 4.93 28.33
C ILE A 537 -3.47 6.11 27.38
N ARG A 538 -4.35 5.89 26.40
CA ARG A 538 -5.05 6.93 25.65
C ARG A 538 -6.55 6.70 25.72
N VAL A 539 -7.33 7.78 25.72
CA VAL A 539 -8.80 7.71 25.85
C VAL A 539 -9.45 8.25 24.58
N VAL A 540 -10.50 7.57 24.13
CA VAL A 540 -11.43 8.05 23.10
C VAL A 540 -12.79 8.36 23.73
N PHE A 541 -13.47 9.38 23.21
CA PHE A 541 -14.75 9.91 23.69
C PHE A 541 -15.84 9.78 22.63
#